data_AF-A0A523M2B0-F1
#
_entry.id   AF-A0A523M2B0-F1
#
_cell.length_a   1.000
_cell.length_b   1.000
_cell.length_c   1.000
_cell.angle_alpha   90.00
_cell.angle_beta   90.00
_cell.angle_gamma   90.00
#
_symmetry.space_group_name_H-M   'P 1'
#
loop_
_entity.id
_entity.type
_entity.pdbx_description
1 polymer ?
#
loop_
_entity_poly.entity_id
_entity_poly.type
_entity_poly.pdbx_seq_one_letter_code
_entity_poly.pdbx_strand_id
1 'polypeptide(L)'
;MQIPEGFKPVKSGTPFVDLAGPFYFKEEGSVVAIGLLLEEKHCNSAGTAHGGLIATMADIALGNSIGHASISDEERQRWRCTGKLNREPVPRVTVTMTTDYSGSAMMAEW
;
A
#
# COMPACT_ATOMS: atom_id res chain seq x y z
N MET A 1 -10.54 -3.26 -17.14
CA MET A 1 -9.29 -2.49 -16.93
C MET A 1 -8.19 -3.47 -16.56
N GLN A 2 -6.97 -3.23 -17.02
CA GLN A 2 -5.81 -4.13 -16.83
C GLN A 2 -4.98 -3.65 -15.63
N ILE A 3 -4.59 -4.57 -14.75
CA ILE A 3 -3.69 -4.28 -13.63
C ILE A 3 -2.30 -3.92 -14.20
N PRO A 4 -1.66 -2.81 -13.76
CA PRO A 4 -0.33 -2.44 -14.21
C PRO A 4 0.71 -3.55 -13.99
N GLU A 5 1.72 -3.61 -14.85
CA GLU A 5 2.71 -4.68 -14.81
C GLU A 5 3.45 -4.74 -13.46
N GLY A 6 3.60 -5.96 -12.93
CA GLY A 6 4.29 -6.23 -11.67
C GLY A 6 3.44 -6.01 -10.41
N PHE A 7 2.29 -5.33 -10.52
CA PHE A 7 1.36 -5.17 -9.41
C PHE A 7 0.54 -6.45 -9.17
N LYS A 8 0.39 -6.81 -7.89
CA LYS A 8 -0.37 -7.98 -7.46
C LYS A 8 -1.40 -7.57 -6.40
N PRO A 9 -2.63 -8.11 -6.45
CA PRO A 9 -3.61 -7.83 -5.40
C PRO A 9 -3.12 -8.41 -4.08
N VAL A 10 -3.30 -7.64 -3.00
CA VAL A 10 -2.95 -8.08 -1.65
C VAL A 10 -4.19 -8.00 -0.76
N LYS A 11 -4.49 -9.10 -0.07
CA LYS A 11 -5.36 -9.04 1.10
C LYS A 11 -4.51 -8.58 2.26
N SER A 12 -4.79 -7.37 2.74
CA SER A 12 -4.01 -6.76 3.81
C SER A 12 -4.12 -7.51 5.13
N GLY A 13 -5.25 -8.22 5.31
CA GLY A 13 -5.59 -8.91 6.55
C GLY A 13 -6.02 -7.97 7.67
N THR A 14 -6.16 -6.66 7.39
CA THR A 14 -6.64 -5.67 8.37
C THR A 14 -7.95 -5.03 7.87
N PRO A 15 -8.98 -4.88 8.74
CA PRO A 15 -10.26 -4.32 8.32
C PRO A 15 -10.18 -2.93 7.70
N PHE A 16 -9.26 -2.09 8.17
CA PHE A 16 -9.09 -0.73 7.66
C PHE A 16 -8.55 -0.71 6.23
N VAL A 17 -7.48 -1.46 5.95
CA VAL A 17 -6.87 -1.47 4.62
C VAL A 17 -7.77 -2.21 3.62
N ASP A 18 -8.48 -3.25 4.05
CA ASP A 18 -9.45 -3.93 3.19
C ASP A 18 -10.65 -3.02 2.83
N LEU A 19 -11.08 -2.14 3.74
CA LEU A 19 -12.12 -1.14 3.47
C LEU A 19 -11.65 -0.07 2.48
N ALA A 20 -10.43 0.46 2.70
CA ALA A 20 -9.84 1.53 1.90
C ALA A 20 -9.30 1.08 0.52
N GLY A 21 -9.08 -0.23 0.33
CA GLY A 21 -8.62 -0.81 -0.93
C GLY A 21 -9.74 -0.99 -1.97
N PRO A 22 -9.53 -1.79 -3.04
CA PRO A 22 -8.49 -2.80 -3.17
C PRO A 22 -7.12 -2.20 -3.49
N PHE A 23 -6.11 -2.60 -2.71
CA PHE A 23 -4.73 -2.23 -2.95
C PHE A 23 -3.97 -3.34 -3.69
N TYR A 24 -3.03 -2.89 -4.51
CA TYR A 24 -2.11 -3.69 -5.26
C TYR A 24 -0.70 -3.32 -4.84
N PHE A 25 0.18 -4.31 -4.78
CA PHE A 25 1.55 -4.12 -4.33
C PHE A 25 2.51 -4.62 -5.39
N LYS A 26 3.60 -3.89 -5.57
CA LYS A 26 4.72 -4.27 -6.41
C LYS A 26 5.99 -4.05 -5.60
N GLU A 27 6.84 -5.07 -5.54
CA GLU A 27 8.14 -4.92 -4.91
C GLU A 27 9.11 -4.26 -5.88
N GLU A 28 9.85 -3.28 -5.39
CA GLU A 28 10.85 -2.53 -6.13
C GLU A 28 12.14 -2.51 -5.32
N GLY A 29 12.94 -3.57 -5.46
CA GLY A 29 14.15 -3.77 -4.68
C GLY A 29 13.86 -3.86 -3.18
N SER A 30 14.33 -2.86 -2.42
CA SER A 30 14.16 -2.78 -0.97
C SER A 30 12.92 -2.00 -0.53
N VAL A 31 12.07 -1.55 -1.45
CA VAL A 31 10.82 -0.84 -1.14
C VAL A 31 9.62 -1.51 -1.79
N VAL A 32 8.44 -1.08 -1.37
CA VAL A 32 7.17 -1.60 -1.85
C VAL A 32 6.37 -0.45 -2.44
N ALA A 33 6.11 -0.53 -3.74
CA ALA A 33 5.15 0.34 -4.41
C ALA A 33 3.73 -0.17 -4.16
N ILE A 34 2.82 0.77 -3.96
CA ILE A 34 1.39 0.49 -3.82
C ILE A 34 0.64 1.14 -4.98
N GLY A 35 -0.46 0.51 -5.38
CA GLY A 35 -1.35 1.00 -6.42
C GLY A 35 -2.78 0.70 -6.04
N LEU A 36 -3.71 1.48 -6.57
CA LEU A 36 -5.13 1.30 -6.37
C LEU A 36 -5.84 1.81 -7.61
N LEU A 37 -6.84 1.06 -8.07
CA LEU A 37 -7.73 1.57 -9.11
C LEU A 37 -8.77 2.46 -8.43
N LEU A 38 -8.86 3.72 -8.85
CA LEU A 38 -9.82 4.67 -8.27
C LEU A 38 -11.26 4.24 -8.58
N GLU A 39 -12.06 4.17 -7.53
CA GLU A 39 -13.48 3.82 -7.53
C GLU A 39 -14.25 4.97 -6.91
N GLU A 40 -15.56 5.03 -7.11
CA GLU A 40 -16.40 6.11 -6.55
C GLU A 40 -16.21 6.31 -5.04
N LYS A 41 -16.08 5.21 -4.28
CA LYS A 41 -15.85 5.24 -2.82
C LYS A 41 -14.52 5.90 -2.40
N HIS A 42 -13.60 6.05 -3.34
CA HIS A 42 -12.29 6.67 -3.13
C HIS A 42 -12.30 8.18 -3.42
N CYS A 43 -13.38 8.68 -4.01
CA CYS A 43 -13.48 10.06 -4.44
C CYS A 43 -14.04 11.00 -3.36
N ASN A 44 -13.69 12.27 -3.44
CA ASN A 44 -14.31 13.36 -2.69
C ASN A 44 -15.54 13.91 -3.44
N SER A 45 -16.18 14.95 -2.89
CA SER A 45 -17.36 15.59 -3.50
C SER A 45 -17.10 16.27 -4.85
N ALA A 46 -15.84 16.51 -5.21
CA ALA A 46 -15.44 17.02 -6.52
C ALA A 46 -15.21 15.91 -7.56
N GLY A 47 -15.40 14.64 -7.19
CA GLY A 47 -15.23 13.49 -8.09
C GLY A 47 -13.78 13.06 -8.33
N THR A 48 -12.81 13.65 -7.61
CA THR A 48 -11.39 13.28 -7.64
C THR A 48 -11.03 12.44 -6.43
N ALA A 49 -9.88 11.76 -6.44
CA ALA A 49 -9.35 11.06 -5.28
C ALA A 49 -9.40 11.94 -4.01
N HIS A 50 -9.92 11.37 -2.92
CA HIS A 50 -9.98 12.04 -1.63
C HIS A 50 -8.57 12.23 -1.08
N GLY A 51 -8.23 13.41 -0.55
CA GLY A 51 -6.89 13.67 -0.02
C GLY A 51 -6.50 12.68 1.10
N GLY A 52 -7.47 12.29 1.93
CA GLY A 52 -7.32 11.25 2.95
C GLY A 52 -7.02 9.84 2.41
N LEU A 53 -7.47 9.50 1.19
CA LEU A 53 -7.07 8.25 0.54
C LEU A 53 -5.58 8.29 0.20
N ILE A 54 -5.11 9.37 -0.42
CA ILE A 54 -3.71 9.52 -0.80
C ILE A 54 -2.80 9.50 0.44
N ALA A 55 -3.20 10.16 1.53
CA ALA A 55 -2.49 10.08 2.81
C ALA A 55 -2.47 8.64 3.35
N THR A 56 -3.59 7.93 3.28
CA THR A 56 -3.68 6.52 3.68
C THR A 56 -2.77 5.63 2.84
N MET A 57 -2.73 5.85 1.53
CA MET A 57 -1.79 5.19 0.62
C MET A 57 -0.35 5.45 1.05
N ALA A 58 0.04 6.72 1.26
CA ALA A 58 1.39 7.06 1.71
C ALA A 58 1.78 6.33 3.02
N ASP A 59 0.87 6.28 4.00
CA ASP A 59 1.10 5.57 5.28
C ASP A 59 1.30 4.05 5.08
N ILE A 60 0.44 3.42 4.27
CA ILE A 60 0.54 1.99 3.95
C ILE A 60 1.86 1.71 3.22
N ALA A 61 2.24 2.52 2.23
CA ALA A 61 3.50 2.36 1.49
C ALA A 61 4.71 2.47 2.42
N LEU A 62 4.70 3.45 3.33
CA LEU A 62 5.76 3.67 4.31
C LEU A 62 5.90 2.45 5.25
N GLY A 63 4.81 2.02 5.87
CA GLY A 63 4.81 0.90 6.82
C GLY A 63 5.25 -0.44 6.20
N ASN A 64 4.81 -0.70 4.96
CA ASN A 64 5.19 -1.88 4.20
C ASN A 64 6.65 -1.81 3.73
N SER A 65 7.11 -0.66 3.25
CA SER A 65 8.50 -0.49 2.81
C SER A 65 9.49 -0.64 3.97
N ILE A 66 9.19 -0.07 5.15
CA ILE A 66 10.01 -0.29 6.34
C ILE A 66 10.04 -1.76 6.72
N GLY A 67 8.88 -2.43 6.70
CA GLY A 67 8.80 -3.87 6.99
C GLY A 67 9.64 -4.70 6.04
N HIS A 68 9.54 -4.41 4.74
CA HIS A 68 10.27 -5.08 3.68
C HIS A 68 11.78 -4.86 3.79
N ALA A 69 12.23 -3.63 4.05
CA ALA A 69 13.64 -3.28 4.23
C ALA A 69 14.25 -3.83 5.53
N SER A 70 13.42 -4.11 6.54
CA SER A 70 13.89 -4.53 7.87
C SER A 70 14.29 -6.01 7.96
N ILE A 71 14.06 -6.81 6.92
CA ILE A 71 14.30 -8.27 6.88
C ILE A 71 15.29 -8.64 5.75
N SER A 72 15.93 -9.80 5.83
CA SER A 72 16.81 -10.30 4.76
C SER A 72 16.02 -10.83 3.55
N ASP A 73 16.69 -11.04 2.41
CA ASP A 73 16.06 -11.68 1.23
C ASP A 73 15.55 -13.10 1.54
N GLU A 74 16.28 -13.86 2.36
CA GLU A 74 15.88 -15.19 2.81
C GLU A 74 14.60 -15.12 3.66
N GLU A 75 14.51 -14.15 4.57
CA GLU A 75 13.31 -13.90 5.39
C GLU A 75 12.12 -13.49 4.52
N ARG A 76 12.33 -12.62 3.51
CA ARG A 76 11.31 -12.23 2.53
C ARG A 76 10.77 -13.44 1.79
N GLN A 77 11.67 -14.27 1.25
CA GLN A 77 11.29 -15.45 0.48
C GLN A 77 10.47 -16.44 1.32
N ARG A 78 10.86 -16.65 2.58
CA ARG A 78 10.10 -17.50 3.50
C ARG A 78 8.73 -16.92 3.82
N TRP A 79 8.63 -15.62 4.09
CA TRP A 79 7.36 -14.97 4.37
C TRP A 79 6.38 -15.17 3.20
N ARG A 80 6.84 -15.05 1.96
CA ARG A 80 6.01 -15.35 0.77
C ARG A 80 5.48 -16.78 0.74
N CYS A 81 6.32 -17.76 1.07
CA CYS A 81 5.94 -19.17 1.00
C CYS A 81 5.04 -19.60 2.17
N THR A 82 5.17 -18.97 3.33
CA THR A 82 4.61 -19.51 4.58
C THR A 82 3.75 -18.54 5.37
N GLY A 83 3.78 -17.24 5.04
CA GLY A 83 3.19 -16.17 5.84
C GLY A 83 3.88 -15.92 7.18
N LYS A 84 5.05 -16.53 7.43
CA LYS A 84 5.75 -16.49 8.72
C LYS A 84 7.18 -15.98 8.61
N LEU A 85 7.55 -15.07 9.50
CA LEU A 85 8.94 -14.70 9.74
C LEU A 85 9.58 -15.63 10.78
N ASN A 86 10.91 -15.66 10.83
CA ASN A 86 11.67 -16.37 11.87
C ASN A 86 11.62 -15.70 13.25
N ARG A 87 11.04 -14.51 13.30
CA ARG A 87 10.95 -13.65 14.47
C ARG A 87 9.59 -12.98 14.49
N GLU A 88 9.21 -12.53 15.68
CA GLU A 88 8.01 -11.73 15.83
C GLU A 88 8.18 -10.41 15.06
N PRO A 89 7.17 -9.96 14.30
CA PRO A 89 7.22 -8.66 13.65
C PRO A 89 7.39 -7.55 14.69
N VAL A 90 8.32 -6.63 14.46
CA VAL A 90 8.45 -5.45 15.30
C VAL A 90 7.24 -4.52 15.03
N PRO A 91 6.40 -4.21 16.04
CA PRO A 91 5.31 -3.27 15.86
C PRO A 91 5.84 -1.91 15.46
N ARG A 92 5.16 -1.24 14.53
CA ARG A 92 5.53 0.08 14.03
C ARG A 92 4.30 0.98 14.01
N VAL A 93 4.54 2.26 14.22
CA VAL A 93 3.51 3.30 14.14
C VAL A 93 4.12 4.53 13.50
N THR A 94 3.36 5.17 12.61
CA THR A 94 3.72 6.43 11.99
C THR A 94 3.59 7.54 13.03
N VAL A 95 4.71 8.17 13.38
CA VAL A 95 4.73 9.27 14.37
C VAL A 95 4.44 10.62 13.72
N THR A 96 4.91 10.81 12.49
CA THR A 96 4.70 12.03 11.71
C THR A 96 4.75 11.69 10.23
N MET A 97 3.83 12.28 9.46
CA MET A 97 3.82 12.22 8.01
C MET A 97 3.25 13.54 7.49
N THR A 98 3.89 14.11 6.47
CA THR A 98 3.42 15.30 5.77
C THR A 98 3.21 14.91 4.32
N THR A 99 2.07 15.32 3.76
CA THR A 99 1.68 14.98 2.39
C THR A 99 1.38 16.27 1.63
N ASP A 100 2.16 16.53 0.60
CA ASP A 100 1.92 17.62 -0.34
C ASP A 100 1.24 17.07 -1.60
N TYR A 101 0.14 17.70 -2.01
CA TYR A 101 -0.67 17.26 -3.15
C TYR A 101 -0.30 18.05 -4.39
N SER A 102 0.35 17.40 -5.36
CA SER A 102 0.84 18.04 -6.59
C SER A 102 -0.18 18.06 -7.74
N GLY A 103 -1.28 17.32 -7.62
CA GLY A 103 -2.28 17.18 -8.67
C GLY A 103 -3.51 16.39 -8.23
N SER A 104 -4.37 16.09 -9.20
CA SER A 104 -5.61 15.36 -9.00
C SER A 104 -5.59 14.04 -9.78
N ALA A 105 -6.26 13.03 -9.23
CA ALA A 105 -6.52 11.77 -9.92
C ALA A 105 -8.04 11.54 -10.01
N MET A 106 -8.49 11.03 -11.16
CA MET A 106 -9.90 10.82 -11.50
C MET A 106 -10.31 9.37 -11.29
N MET A 107 -11.62 9.15 -11.16
CA MET A 107 -12.17 7.78 -11.13
C MET A 107 -11.69 6.97 -12.35
N ALA A 108 -11.40 5.68 -12.14
CA ALA A 108 -10.83 4.76 -13.11
C ALA A 108 -9.34 4.99 -13.48
N GLU A 109 -8.64 5.92 -12.84
CA GLU A 109 -7.17 6.04 -12.91
C GLU A 109 -6.47 5.15 -11.86
N TRP A 110 -5.16 4.93 -12.06
CA TRP A 110 -4.28 4.14 -11.20
C TRP A 110 -3.32 5.02 -10.39
#